data_AF-A0AAP2GGK7-F1
#
_entry.id   AF-A0AAP2GGK7-F1
#
_cell.length_a   1.000
_cell.length_b   1.000
_cell.length_c   1.000
_cell.angle_alpha   90.00
_cell.angle_beta   90.00
_cell.angle_gamma   90.00
#
_symmetry.space_group_name_H-M   'P 1'
#
loop_
_entity.id
_entity.type
_entity.pdbx_description
1 polymer ?
#
loop_
_entity_poly.entity_id
_entity_poly.type
_entity_poly.pdbx_seq_one_letter_code
_entity_poly.pdbx_strand_id
1 'polypeptide(L)'
;MNTRTEKPQENTSQSVSHDIAQHARGGDPSLQFPDLHPGAIAQRRWQAMANSSTHAKQLKALRDLANQRSFSVTPPVQMEGEGVSPTQGPDPGPTENIEEKDIPNLPPEKRKEMAGNELLASINKLDGATEEALEAELARLKEKYGLSKTSVDISDPKNIKIELYASPALIIGGILLGVVLIVGIGVAGYFICKRVKYNRLIARLTGAGYTQGQAEALLPLHNNVDELIAWAPIILRQIGDGVAINAQLISNVRRQVGTADKIEELQQISGGTNLTWGQQNGPLTGTAMGRWILDNTNLEPNPVGGNMNCWEVVMFSAYKMGYLTWQDMHDAYARDIALQGGDVNGEGINNYFRARIRGGNVQRTFDRNDVHSPKPLKGDIVLFKDAEEHTALATGTEVANSPEVFSLWDRPNYDYLQRLTVDALLAAGADEPVDFFSPNWG
;
A
#
# COMPACT_ATOMS: atom_id res chain seq x y z
N MET A 1 -4.03 79.22 -5.94
CA MET A 1 -4.38 78.01 -5.18
C MET A 1 -5.89 77.95 -5.06
N ASN A 2 -6.54 77.08 -5.84
CA ASN A 2 -7.96 76.76 -5.73
C ASN A 2 -8.08 75.23 -5.93
N THR A 3 -8.43 74.52 -4.87
CA THR A 3 -8.63 73.07 -4.86
C THR A 3 -10.08 72.75 -5.21
N ARG A 4 -10.26 71.96 -6.28
CA ARG A 4 -11.54 71.48 -6.79
C ARG A 4 -11.72 70.03 -6.32
N THR A 5 -12.77 69.77 -5.55
CA THR A 5 -13.15 68.45 -5.04
C THR A 5 -14.14 67.81 -6.01
N GLU A 6 -13.80 66.67 -6.59
CA GLU A 6 -14.71 65.84 -7.39
C GLU A 6 -15.53 64.90 -6.49
N LYS A 7 -16.84 64.78 -6.78
CA LYS A 7 -17.76 63.83 -6.13
C LYS A 7 -17.79 62.52 -6.93
N PRO A 8 -17.97 61.35 -6.29
CA PRO A 8 -18.12 60.10 -7.00
C PRO A 8 -19.53 59.93 -7.57
N GLN A 9 -19.59 59.29 -8.73
CA GLN A 9 -20.78 58.99 -9.53
C GLN A 9 -21.40 57.66 -9.06
N GLU A 10 -22.66 57.70 -8.63
CA GLU A 10 -23.48 56.50 -8.39
C GLU A 10 -23.85 55.84 -9.72
N ASN A 11 -23.61 54.52 -9.82
CA ASN A 11 -23.94 53.73 -10.99
C ASN A 11 -25.13 52.81 -10.64
N THR A 12 -26.29 53.15 -11.18
CA THR A 12 -27.55 52.42 -10.97
C THR A 12 -27.66 51.28 -11.99
N SER A 13 -27.47 50.04 -11.54
CA SER A 13 -27.64 48.84 -12.36
C SER A 13 -29.13 48.46 -12.45
N GLN A 14 -29.74 48.66 -13.61
CA GLN A 14 -31.07 48.11 -13.94
C GLN A 14 -30.94 46.63 -14.29
N SER A 15 -31.66 45.75 -13.58
CA SER A 15 -31.82 44.34 -13.97
C SER A 15 -32.95 44.21 -14.99
N VAL A 16 -32.64 43.73 -16.19
CA VAL A 16 -33.61 43.34 -17.21
C VAL A 16 -33.90 41.85 -17.05
N SER A 17 -35.10 41.50 -16.61
CA SER A 17 -35.61 40.13 -16.63
C SER A 17 -36.11 39.78 -18.04
N HIS A 18 -35.56 38.73 -18.64
CA HIS A 18 -36.13 38.09 -19.83
C HIS A 18 -36.86 36.82 -19.40
N ASP A 19 -38.18 36.89 -19.40
CA ASP A 19 -39.06 35.72 -19.32
C ASP A 19 -39.02 34.98 -20.67
N ILE A 20 -38.41 33.81 -20.68
CA ILE A 20 -38.50 32.85 -21.79
C ILE A 20 -39.52 31.78 -21.40
N ALA A 21 -40.72 31.90 -21.95
CA ALA A 21 -41.76 30.89 -21.87
C ALA A 21 -41.36 29.64 -22.68
N GLN A 22 -41.18 28.50 -22.00
CA GLN A 22 -40.98 27.20 -22.63
C GLN A 22 -42.34 26.60 -23.03
N HIS A 23 -42.58 26.54 -24.34
CA HIS A 23 -43.66 25.78 -24.95
C HIS A 23 -43.32 24.29 -24.98
N ALA A 24 -44.14 23.46 -24.33
CA ALA A 24 -44.06 22.01 -24.42
C ALA A 24 -44.53 21.51 -25.80
N ARG A 25 -43.70 20.68 -26.45
CA ARG A 25 -44.10 19.78 -27.54
C ARG A 25 -43.45 18.42 -27.34
N GLY A 26 -44.29 17.38 -27.38
CA GLY A 26 -43.88 15.98 -27.29
C GLY A 26 -43.18 15.50 -28.54
N GLY A 27 -42.27 14.54 -28.35
CA GLY A 27 -41.59 13.81 -29.42
C GLY A 27 -40.42 12.97 -28.92
N ASP A 28 -40.60 11.64 -28.98
CA ASP A 28 -39.61 10.56 -29.20
C ASP A 28 -38.58 10.18 -28.08
N PRO A 29 -38.66 8.96 -27.49
CA PRO A 29 -37.71 8.48 -26.48
C PRO A 29 -36.53 7.73 -27.12
N SER A 30 -35.53 8.44 -27.68
CA SER A 30 -34.26 7.77 -28.04
C SER A 30 -32.98 8.62 -28.02
N LEU A 31 -33.04 9.89 -27.64
CA LEU A 31 -31.83 10.71 -27.47
C LEU A 31 -31.60 11.02 -25.99
N GLN A 32 -30.96 10.08 -25.29
CA GLN A 32 -30.40 10.35 -23.96
C GLN A 32 -29.19 11.26 -24.13
N PHE A 33 -29.37 12.55 -23.91
CA PHE A 33 -28.24 13.46 -23.75
C PHE A 33 -27.44 13.01 -22.52
N PRO A 34 -26.12 12.80 -22.64
CA PRO A 34 -25.32 12.41 -21.50
C PRO A 34 -25.42 13.49 -20.42
N ASP A 35 -25.71 13.08 -19.20
CA ASP A 35 -25.76 13.98 -18.05
C ASP A 35 -24.42 14.74 -17.90
N LEU A 36 -24.49 16.08 -18.01
CA LEU A 36 -23.35 17.00 -17.94
C LEU A 36 -23.20 17.64 -16.55
N HIS A 37 -23.95 17.19 -15.54
CA HIS A 37 -23.77 17.72 -14.19
C HIS A 37 -22.34 17.40 -13.68
N PRO A 38 -21.68 18.34 -12.97
CA PRO A 38 -20.30 18.16 -12.49
C PRO A 38 -20.07 16.85 -11.71
N GLY A 39 -21.07 16.40 -10.95
CA GLY A 39 -21.03 15.12 -10.23
C GLY A 39 -21.02 13.90 -11.16
N ALA A 40 -21.81 13.90 -12.24
CA ALA A 40 -21.84 12.82 -13.22
C ALA A 40 -20.55 12.74 -14.04
N ILE A 41 -19.93 13.89 -14.33
CA ILE A 41 -18.61 13.97 -14.97
C ILE A 41 -17.53 13.42 -14.05
N ALA A 42 -17.54 13.81 -12.76
CA ALA A 42 -16.60 13.29 -11.77
C ALA A 42 -16.74 11.76 -11.62
N GLN A 43 -17.96 11.25 -11.50
CA GLN A 43 -18.21 9.81 -11.36
C GLN A 43 -17.76 9.01 -12.60
N ARG A 44 -18.03 9.48 -13.82
CA ARG A 44 -17.51 8.82 -15.03
C ARG A 44 -15.99 8.83 -15.09
N ARG A 45 -15.35 9.92 -14.64
CA ARG A 45 -13.89 10.03 -14.59
C ARG A 45 -13.29 9.07 -13.56
N TRP A 46 -13.90 8.94 -12.38
CA TRP A 46 -13.52 7.94 -11.38
C TRP A 46 -13.65 6.51 -11.91
N GLN A 47 -14.75 6.21 -12.60
CA GLN A 47 -14.98 4.88 -13.15
C GLN A 47 -14.04 4.57 -14.33
N ALA A 48 -13.70 5.57 -15.14
CA ALA A 48 -12.69 5.45 -16.19
C ALA A 48 -11.29 5.19 -15.62
N MET A 49 -10.90 5.87 -14.53
CA MET A 49 -9.61 5.66 -13.83
C MET A 49 -9.53 4.28 -13.17
N ALA A 50 -10.62 3.82 -12.53
CA ALA A 50 -10.69 2.48 -11.97
C ALA A 50 -10.50 1.40 -13.05
N ASN A 51 -11.14 1.60 -14.22
CA ASN A 51 -11.06 0.69 -15.35
C ASN A 51 -9.75 0.79 -16.16
N SER A 52 -9.02 1.91 -16.09
CA SER A 52 -7.77 2.12 -16.83
C SER A 52 -6.51 1.77 -16.04
N SER A 53 -6.63 1.55 -14.72
CA SER A 53 -5.52 1.21 -13.84
C SER A 53 -4.75 -0.04 -14.33
N THR A 54 -3.43 -0.01 -14.19
CA THR A 54 -2.53 -1.10 -14.57
C THR A 54 -2.91 -2.41 -13.87
N HIS A 55 -3.39 -2.31 -12.63
CA HIS A 55 -3.89 -3.43 -11.85
C HIS A 55 -5.19 -4.04 -12.42
N ALA A 56 -6.16 -3.23 -12.86
CA ALA A 56 -7.37 -3.72 -13.53
C ALA A 56 -7.06 -4.39 -14.88
N LYS A 57 -6.07 -3.87 -15.62
CA LYS A 57 -5.57 -4.48 -16.86
C LYS A 57 -4.85 -5.81 -16.60
N GLN A 58 -4.04 -5.90 -15.55
CA GLN A 58 -3.37 -7.14 -15.13
C GLN A 58 -4.36 -8.20 -14.66
N LEU A 59 -5.37 -7.82 -13.87
CA LEU A 59 -6.47 -8.71 -13.45
C LEU A 59 -7.29 -9.21 -14.64
N LYS A 60 -7.57 -8.35 -15.61
CA LYS A 60 -8.24 -8.75 -16.86
C LYS A 60 -7.37 -9.71 -17.67
N ALA A 61 -6.08 -9.42 -17.83
CA ALA A 61 -5.14 -10.30 -18.52
C ALA A 61 -5.00 -11.66 -17.83
N LEU A 62 -4.92 -11.70 -16.49
CA LEU A 62 -4.88 -12.93 -15.70
C LEU A 62 -6.18 -13.73 -15.83
N ARG A 63 -7.34 -13.05 -15.85
CA ARG A 63 -8.64 -13.69 -16.08
C ARG A 63 -8.74 -14.30 -17.49
N ASP A 64 -8.26 -13.57 -18.49
CA ASP A 64 -8.24 -14.04 -19.88
C ASP A 64 -7.27 -15.21 -20.07
N LEU A 65 -6.15 -15.22 -19.33
CA LEU A 65 -5.16 -16.31 -19.34
C LEU A 65 -5.64 -17.56 -18.59
N ALA A 66 -6.39 -17.38 -17.50
CA ALA A 66 -7.03 -18.46 -16.75
C ALA A 66 -8.15 -19.13 -17.56
N ASN A 67 -8.89 -18.38 -18.38
CA ASN A 67 -9.92 -18.91 -19.26
C ASN A 67 -9.36 -19.69 -20.47
N GLN A 68 -8.06 -19.54 -20.79
CA GLN A 68 -7.42 -20.20 -21.93
C GLN A 68 -6.75 -21.55 -21.60
N ARG A 69 -6.60 -21.92 -20.32
CA ARG A 69 -5.94 -23.18 -19.94
C ARG A 69 -6.93 -24.22 -19.43
N SER A 70 -7.49 -24.98 -20.36
CA SER A 70 -8.17 -26.25 -20.10
C SER A 70 -7.30 -27.42 -20.60
N PHE A 71 -6.78 -28.20 -19.64
CA PHE A 71 -6.19 -29.56 -19.71
C PHE A 71 -4.93 -29.86 -20.58
N SER A 72 -3.85 -30.31 -19.93
CA SER A 72 -3.46 -31.74 -19.86
C SER A 72 -2.32 -31.94 -18.85
N VAL A 73 -2.40 -33.04 -18.09
CA VAL A 73 -1.49 -33.42 -16.99
C VAL A 73 -0.63 -34.61 -17.44
N THR A 74 0.67 -34.58 -17.12
CA THR A 74 1.51 -35.78 -17.03
C THR A 74 2.55 -35.58 -15.92
N PRO A 75 2.75 -36.52 -14.99
CA PRO A 75 3.62 -36.33 -13.82
C PRO A 75 5.04 -36.86 -14.07
N PRO A 76 6.04 -36.42 -13.27
CA PRO A 76 6.97 -37.43 -12.77
C PRO A 76 7.53 -37.23 -11.33
N VAL A 77 7.70 -38.38 -10.68
CA VAL A 77 8.89 -38.89 -9.96
C VAL A 77 9.25 -38.32 -8.56
N GLN A 78 9.32 -39.25 -7.61
CA GLN A 78 9.77 -39.13 -6.22
C GLN A 78 11.32 -39.08 -6.12
N MET A 79 11.83 -38.34 -5.11
CA MET A 79 13.15 -38.58 -4.51
C MET A 79 13.06 -38.51 -2.98
N GLU A 80 13.68 -39.48 -2.33
CA GLU A 80 13.97 -39.55 -0.89
C GLU A 80 15.12 -38.61 -0.50
N GLY A 81 15.09 -38.13 0.74
CA GLY A 81 16.21 -37.42 1.36
C GLY A 81 16.04 -37.26 2.87
N GLU A 82 17.02 -37.78 3.60
CA GLU A 82 17.13 -37.93 5.06
C GLU A 82 17.26 -36.61 5.85
N GLY A 83 17.07 -36.72 7.17
CA GLY A 83 16.81 -35.62 8.09
C GLY A 83 18.01 -35.08 8.87
N VAL A 84 17.76 -33.94 9.53
CA VAL A 84 18.61 -33.31 10.54
C VAL A 84 17.71 -32.75 11.67
N SER A 85 18.01 -33.11 12.92
CA SER A 85 17.31 -32.64 14.13
C SER A 85 17.87 -31.31 14.66
N PRO A 86 17.02 -30.44 15.24
CA PRO A 86 17.48 -29.39 16.15
C PRO A 86 16.99 -29.55 17.61
N THR A 87 17.78 -28.90 18.45
CA THR A 87 17.98 -28.84 19.90
C THR A 87 16.74 -28.60 20.79
N GLN A 88 16.76 -29.23 21.99
CA GLN A 88 15.71 -29.22 23.02
C GLN A 88 15.59 -27.88 23.79
N GLY A 89 14.34 -27.43 23.93
CA GLY A 89 13.87 -26.46 24.93
C GLY A 89 13.44 -27.15 26.25
N PRO A 90 12.83 -26.41 27.19
CA PRO A 90 12.73 -26.79 28.60
C PRO A 90 11.82 -27.99 28.84
N ASP A 91 12.24 -28.80 29.83
CA ASP A 91 11.78 -30.15 30.15
C ASP A 91 10.25 -30.24 30.38
N PRO A 92 9.49 -30.85 29.44
CA PRO A 92 8.09 -31.17 29.68
C PRO A 92 8.02 -32.32 30.68
N GLY A 93 7.12 -32.23 31.65
CA GLY A 93 6.86 -33.31 32.60
C GLY A 93 6.70 -34.67 31.91
N PRO A 94 6.92 -35.80 32.62
CA PRO A 94 7.20 -37.11 32.04
C PRO A 94 6.22 -37.44 30.92
N THR A 95 6.71 -37.36 29.68
CA THR A 95 5.96 -37.78 28.50
C THR A 95 5.76 -39.28 28.61
N GLU A 96 4.51 -39.67 28.87
CA GLU A 96 4.04 -41.04 28.76
C GLU A 96 4.32 -41.49 27.32
N ASN A 97 5.34 -42.34 27.14
CA ASN A 97 5.66 -42.94 25.84
C ASN A 97 4.56 -43.94 25.50
N ILE A 98 3.51 -43.46 24.86
CA ILE A 98 2.42 -44.29 24.34
C ILE A 98 2.96 -44.95 23.07
N GLU A 99 3.08 -46.28 23.08
CA GLU A 99 3.45 -47.02 21.88
C GLU A 99 2.32 -46.91 20.82
N GLU A 100 2.69 -46.85 19.54
CA GLU A 100 1.73 -46.63 18.45
C GLU A 100 0.60 -47.68 18.41
N LYS A 101 0.90 -48.91 18.85
CA LYS A 101 -0.07 -50.01 18.98
C LYS A 101 -1.16 -49.77 20.03
N ASP A 102 -0.90 -48.90 21.01
CA ASP A 102 -1.81 -48.60 22.11
C ASP A 102 -2.73 -47.41 21.80
N ILE A 103 -2.40 -46.64 20.76
CA ILE A 103 -3.18 -45.47 20.33
C ILE A 103 -4.67 -45.80 20.12
N PRO A 104 -5.08 -46.89 19.43
CA PRO A 104 -6.50 -47.21 19.22
C PRO A 104 -7.29 -47.46 20.52
N ASN A 105 -6.60 -47.88 21.59
CA ASN A 105 -7.21 -48.18 22.89
C ASN A 105 -7.39 -46.94 23.77
N LEU A 106 -6.85 -45.79 23.36
CA LEU A 106 -6.99 -44.55 24.10
C LEU A 106 -8.44 -44.01 24.04
N PRO A 107 -8.86 -43.26 25.08
CA PRO A 107 -10.13 -42.54 25.05
C PRO A 107 -10.26 -41.67 23.78
N PRO A 108 -11.46 -41.57 23.16
CA PRO A 108 -11.69 -40.82 21.93
C PRO A 108 -11.14 -39.38 21.95
N GLU A 109 -11.25 -38.69 23.09
CA GLU A 109 -10.75 -37.31 23.22
C GLU A 109 -9.23 -37.23 23.17
N LYS A 110 -8.50 -38.17 23.80
CA LYS A 110 -7.04 -38.23 23.74
C LYS A 110 -6.55 -38.55 22.32
N ARG A 111 -7.27 -39.41 21.59
CA ARG A 111 -6.99 -39.70 20.15
C ARG A 111 -7.20 -38.48 19.26
N LYS A 112 -8.29 -37.71 19.47
CA LYS A 112 -8.54 -36.45 18.73
C LYS A 112 -7.46 -35.41 19.03
N GLU A 113 -7.08 -35.24 20.29
CA GLU A 113 -6.04 -34.30 20.71
C GLU A 113 -4.69 -34.64 20.06
N MET A 114 -4.29 -35.91 20.13
CA MET A 114 -3.04 -36.36 19.49
C MET A 114 -3.10 -36.19 17.96
N ALA A 115 -4.21 -36.53 17.31
CA ALA A 115 -4.40 -36.32 15.87
C ALA A 115 -4.34 -34.83 15.49
N GLY A 116 -4.91 -33.94 16.31
CA GLY A 116 -4.84 -32.49 16.12
C GLY A 116 -3.43 -31.94 16.25
N ASN A 117 -2.66 -32.43 17.24
CA ASN A 117 -1.26 -32.05 17.45
C ASN A 117 -0.35 -32.54 16.32
N GLU A 118 -0.56 -33.78 15.84
CA GLU A 118 0.20 -34.32 14.71
C GLU A 118 -0.17 -33.60 13.40
N LEU A 119 -1.45 -33.29 13.18
CA LEU A 119 -1.89 -32.46 12.05
C LEU A 119 -1.22 -31.07 12.08
N LEU A 120 -1.15 -30.43 13.26
CA LEU A 120 -0.45 -29.15 13.44
C LEU A 120 1.05 -29.26 13.16
N ALA A 121 1.70 -30.38 13.51
CA ALA A 121 3.11 -30.61 13.20
C ALA A 121 3.33 -30.86 11.69
N SER A 122 2.40 -31.56 11.04
CA SER A 122 2.42 -31.84 9.61
C SER A 122 2.01 -30.64 8.76
N ILE A 123 1.28 -29.67 9.30
CA ILE A 123 0.83 -28.47 8.58
C ILE A 123 2.00 -27.69 7.96
N ASN A 124 3.16 -27.65 8.62
CA ASN A 124 4.35 -27.01 8.06
C ASN A 124 4.90 -27.77 6.84
N LYS A 125 4.70 -29.09 6.77
CA LYS A 125 5.05 -29.93 5.61
C LYS A 125 4.00 -29.86 4.50
N LEU A 126 2.77 -29.48 4.86
CA LEU A 126 1.66 -29.29 3.93
C LEU A 126 1.57 -27.85 3.38
N ASP A 127 2.55 -26.99 3.64
CA ASP A 127 2.56 -25.64 3.05
C ASP A 127 2.75 -25.73 1.53
N GLY A 128 1.76 -25.25 0.77
CA GLY A 128 1.71 -25.39 -0.70
C GLY A 128 1.21 -26.75 -1.21
N ALA A 129 0.78 -27.65 -0.31
CA ALA A 129 0.22 -28.93 -0.68
C ALA A 129 -1.10 -28.79 -1.46
N THR A 130 -1.32 -29.71 -2.40
CA THR A 130 -2.60 -29.81 -3.11
C THR A 130 -3.70 -30.32 -2.19
N GLU A 131 -4.95 -30.20 -2.62
CA GLU A 131 -6.10 -30.76 -1.91
C GLU A 131 -5.90 -32.27 -1.65
N GLU A 132 -5.34 -33.01 -2.61
CA GLU A 132 -5.07 -34.44 -2.47
C GLU A 132 -4.04 -34.74 -1.36
N ALA A 133 -3.03 -33.88 -1.18
CA ALA A 133 -2.02 -34.07 -0.14
C ALA A 133 -2.58 -33.76 1.27
N LEU A 134 -3.51 -32.80 1.39
CA LEU A 134 -4.25 -32.59 2.63
C LEU A 134 -5.18 -33.77 2.94
N GLU A 135 -5.90 -34.28 1.94
CA GLU A 135 -6.75 -35.45 2.09
C GLU A 135 -5.94 -36.70 2.47
N ALA A 136 -4.77 -36.90 1.87
CA ALA A 136 -3.87 -38.00 2.19
C ALA A 136 -3.38 -37.94 3.65
N GLU A 137 -3.01 -36.76 4.14
CA GLU A 137 -2.59 -36.61 5.54
C GLU A 137 -3.76 -36.83 6.50
N LEU A 138 -4.96 -36.35 6.17
CA LEU A 138 -6.14 -36.61 6.97
C LEU A 138 -6.55 -38.08 6.97
N ALA A 139 -6.39 -38.78 5.84
CA ALA A 139 -6.59 -40.23 5.76
C ALA A 139 -5.58 -40.99 6.63
N ARG A 140 -4.30 -40.59 6.59
CA ARG A 140 -3.24 -41.15 7.43
C ARG A 140 -3.55 -40.96 8.93
N LEU A 141 -3.97 -39.76 9.33
CA LEU A 141 -4.38 -39.48 10.71
C LEU A 141 -5.65 -40.25 11.10
N LYS A 142 -6.60 -40.40 10.17
CA LYS A 142 -7.82 -41.17 10.39
C LYS A 142 -7.51 -42.63 10.70
N GLU A 143 -6.61 -43.24 9.93
CA GLU A 143 -6.15 -44.61 10.15
C GLU A 143 -5.37 -44.74 11.47
N LYS A 144 -4.34 -43.91 11.65
CA LYS A 144 -3.45 -43.95 12.83
C LYS A 144 -4.19 -43.78 14.15
N TYR A 145 -5.18 -42.89 14.20
CA TYR A 145 -5.92 -42.57 15.43
C TYR A 145 -7.31 -43.21 15.51
N GLY A 146 -7.68 -44.05 14.53
CA GLY A 146 -9.00 -44.69 14.48
C GLY A 146 -10.16 -43.68 14.52
N LEU A 147 -10.04 -42.60 13.75
CA LEU A 147 -11.06 -41.55 13.67
C LEU A 147 -12.24 -42.06 12.82
N SER A 148 -13.46 -41.92 13.32
CA SER A 148 -14.67 -42.35 12.62
C SER A 148 -15.02 -41.48 11.43
N LYS A 149 -14.72 -40.18 11.52
CA LYS A 149 -14.99 -39.22 10.45
C LYS A 149 -13.98 -38.09 10.50
N THR A 150 -13.52 -37.71 9.33
CA THR A 150 -12.78 -36.47 9.09
C THR A 150 -13.63 -35.70 8.08
N SER A 151 -14.06 -34.49 8.44
CA SER A 151 -14.80 -33.60 7.55
C SER A 151 -13.90 -32.40 7.26
N VAL A 152 -13.73 -32.09 5.98
CA VAL A 152 -13.03 -30.88 5.52
C VAL A 152 -14.04 -30.06 4.74
N ASP A 153 -14.44 -28.94 5.31
CA ASP A 153 -15.22 -27.96 4.58
C ASP A 153 -14.26 -26.95 3.95
N ILE A 154 -14.11 -27.02 2.63
CA ILE A 154 -13.29 -26.10 1.81
C ILE A 154 -14.14 -25.00 1.13
N SER A 155 -15.46 -24.94 1.41
CA SER A 155 -16.35 -23.99 0.75
C SER A 155 -15.97 -22.52 1.01
N ASP A 156 -15.26 -22.25 2.11
CA ASP A 156 -14.58 -20.98 2.35
C ASP A 156 -13.05 -21.16 2.27
N PRO A 157 -12.39 -20.73 1.17
CA PRO A 157 -10.94 -20.79 1.06
C PRO A 157 -10.26 -19.88 2.08
N LYS A 158 -10.99 -19.04 2.83
CA LYS A 158 -10.53 -18.26 4.00
C LYS A 158 -10.71 -19.00 5.33
N ASN A 159 -11.57 -20.01 5.44
CA ASN A 159 -11.82 -20.79 6.64
C ASN A 159 -12.08 -22.26 6.32
N ILE A 160 -11.01 -23.04 6.12
CA ILE A 160 -11.14 -24.49 6.03
C ILE A 160 -11.61 -25.00 7.40
N LYS A 161 -12.69 -25.77 7.48
CA LYS A 161 -13.13 -26.37 8.74
C LYS A 161 -12.71 -27.83 8.73
N ILE A 162 -11.87 -28.23 9.70
CA ILE A 162 -11.48 -29.64 9.86
C ILE A 162 -12.14 -30.16 11.13
N GLU A 163 -13.05 -31.12 10.97
CA GLU A 163 -13.73 -31.78 12.08
C GLU A 163 -13.23 -33.22 12.21
N LEU A 164 -12.62 -33.53 13.36
CA LEU A 164 -12.15 -34.87 13.70
C LEU A 164 -13.13 -35.53 14.67
N TYR A 165 -13.67 -36.68 14.27
CA TYR A 165 -14.55 -37.49 15.08
C TYR A 165 -13.84 -38.79 15.45
N ALA A 166 -13.81 -39.13 16.73
CA ALA A 166 -13.40 -40.45 17.20
C ALA A 166 -14.63 -41.09 17.83
N SER A 167 -14.97 -42.30 17.41
CA SER A 167 -16.01 -43.09 18.07
C SER A 167 -15.38 -43.96 19.15
N PRO A 168 -16.06 -44.24 20.27
CA PRO A 168 -15.63 -45.27 21.21
C PRO A 168 -15.39 -46.58 20.45
N ALA A 169 -14.37 -47.35 20.85
CA ALA A 169 -14.20 -48.70 20.34
C ALA A 169 -15.48 -49.48 20.67
N LEU A 170 -16.29 -49.76 19.65
CA LEU A 170 -17.45 -50.61 19.76
C LEU A 170 -16.92 -52.03 20.01
N ILE A 171 -16.79 -52.41 21.28
CA ILE A 171 -16.66 -53.82 21.66
C ILE A 171 -18.01 -54.44 21.31
N ILE A 172 -18.10 -55.06 20.14
CA ILE A 172 -19.29 -55.80 19.70
C ILE A 172 -19.33 -57.11 20.50
N GLY A 173 -19.72 -56.99 21.78
CA GLY A 173 -20.40 -58.06 22.52
C GLY A 173 -21.88 -57.87 22.27
N GLY A 174 -22.48 -58.78 21.49
CA GLY A 174 -23.83 -58.62 20.96
C GLY A 174 -24.88 -58.29 22.03
N ILE A 175 -25.66 -57.24 21.79
CA ILE A 175 -27.08 -57.11 22.14
C ILE A 175 -27.66 -56.02 21.22
N LEU A 176 -28.67 -56.42 20.45
CA LEU A 176 -29.65 -55.55 19.82
C LEU A 176 -30.48 -54.89 20.93
N LEU A 177 -30.45 -53.56 21.08
CA LEU A 177 -31.65 -52.74 21.31
C LEU A 177 -31.34 -51.23 21.38
N GLY A 178 -32.01 -50.49 20.49
CA GLY A 178 -32.86 -49.35 20.86
C GLY A 178 -32.25 -48.14 21.59
N VAL A 179 -32.09 -47.06 20.82
CA VAL A 179 -32.09 -45.64 21.26
C VAL A 179 -30.84 -45.21 22.03
N VAL A 180 -29.80 -44.81 21.28
CA VAL A 180 -28.73 -43.94 21.80
C VAL A 180 -29.13 -42.49 21.56
N LEU A 181 -29.40 -41.81 22.67
CA LEU A 181 -29.56 -40.37 22.78
C LEU A 181 -28.26 -39.69 22.29
N ILE A 182 -28.31 -39.00 21.14
CA ILE A 182 -27.20 -38.16 20.67
C ILE A 182 -27.18 -36.92 21.56
N VAL A 183 -26.48 -37.00 22.69
CA VAL A 183 -26.10 -35.83 23.48
C VAL A 183 -25.10 -35.05 22.62
N GLY A 184 -25.51 -33.85 22.19
CA GLY A 184 -24.66 -32.92 21.45
C GLY A 184 -23.44 -32.53 22.27
N ILE A 185 -22.33 -33.23 22.07
CA ILE A 185 -21.01 -32.81 22.56
C ILE A 185 -20.57 -31.66 21.66
N GLY A 186 -20.39 -30.50 22.30
CA GLY A 186 -20.09 -29.22 21.71
C GLY A 186 -18.92 -29.24 20.73
N VAL A 187 -19.12 -28.46 19.68
CA VAL A 187 -18.21 -28.21 18.56
C VAL A 187 -16.86 -27.65 19.05
N ALA A 188 -15.85 -28.50 19.18
CA ALA A 188 -14.44 -28.11 19.31
C ALA A 188 -13.78 -27.88 17.92
N GLY A 189 -14.47 -27.18 17.01
CA GLY A 189 -14.15 -27.16 15.58
C GLY A 189 -13.60 -25.84 15.01
N TYR A 190 -13.09 -24.90 15.83
CA TYR A 190 -12.93 -23.50 15.35
C TYR A 190 -11.52 -22.88 15.43
N PHE A 191 -10.48 -23.58 15.89
CA PHE A 191 -9.19 -22.90 16.21
C PHE A 191 -7.99 -23.24 15.32
N ILE A 192 -8.02 -24.32 14.53
CA ILE A 192 -6.83 -24.78 13.79
C ILE A 192 -6.55 -23.89 12.56
N CYS A 193 -7.54 -23.61 11.71
CA CYS A 193 -7.27 -22.96 10.42
C CYS A 193 -6.98 -21.46 10.50
N LYS A 194 -7.58 -20.76 11.48
CA LYS A 194 -7.21 -19.36 11.76
C LYS A 194 -5.73 -19.27 12.15
N ARG A 195 -5.21 -20.27 12.87
CA ARG A 195 -3.80 -20.35 13.27
C ARG A 195 -2.87 -20.65 12.10
N VAL A 196 -3.23 -21.54 11.17
CA VAL A 196 -2.41 -21.84 9.97
C VAL A 196 -2.24 -20.61 9.09
N LYS A 197 -3.33 -19.90 8.80
CA LYS A 197 -3.27 -18.69 7.96
C LYS A 197 -2.49 -17.60 8.62
N TYR A 198 -2.76 -17.36 9.91
CA TYR A 198 -2.00 -16.41 10.69
C TYR A 198 -0.51 -16.74 10.62
N ASN A 199 -0.10 -17.98 10.92
CA ASN A 199 1.29 -18.41 10.86
C ASN A 199 1.90 -18.22 9.46
N ARG A 200 1.15 -18.50 8.37
CA ARG A 200 1.62 -18.28 7.00
C ARG A 200 1.83 -16.80 6.69
N LEU A 201 0.90 -15.94 7.11
CA LEU A 201 1.02 -14.49 6.93
C LEU A 201 2.21 -13.93 7.74
N ILE A 202 2.37 -14.37 9.00
CA ILE A 202 3.51 -14.04 9.83
C ILE A 202 4.81 -14.52 9.19
N ALA A 203 4.88 -15.77 8.72
CA ALA A 203 6.07 -16.32 8.06
C ALA A 203 6.47 -15.51 6.81
N ARG A 204 5.49 -15.11 5.98
CA ARG A 204 5.73 -14.26 4.81
C ARG A 204 6.28 -12.89 5.21
N LEU A 205 5.70 -12.26 6.23
CA LEU A 205 6.20 -10.99 6.76
C LEU A 205 7.60 -11.14 7.35
N THR A 206 7.87 -12.19 8.13
CA THR A 206 9.22 -12.43 8.66
C THR A 206 10.24 -12.67 7.55
N GLY A 207 9.84 -13.32 6.45
CA GLY A 207 10.67 -13.48 5.25
C GLY A 207 10.97 -12.14 4.54
N ALA A 208 10.16 -11.11 4.76
CA ALA A 208 10.39 -9.75 4.28
C ALA A 208 11.24 -8.89 5.25
N GLY A 209 11.76 -9.47 6.33
CA GLY A 209 12.67 -8.81 7.28
C GLY A 209 12.00 -8.31 8.57
N TYR A 210 10.68 -8.46 8.73
CA TYR A 210 10.01 -8.16 10.00
C TYR A 210 10.41 -9.15 11.10
N THR A 211 10.57 -8.69 12.33
CA THR A 211 10.56 -9.61 13.48
C THR A 211 9.16 -10.20 13.65
N GLN A 212 9.04 -11.36 14.31
CA GLN A 212 7.72 -11.94 14.58
C GLN A 212 6.80 -10.93 15.29
N GLY A 213 7.28 -10.26 16.34
CA GLY A 213 6.48 -9.25 17.06
C GLY A 213 6.04 -8.07 16.17
N GLN A 214 6.89 -7.63 15.22
CA GLN A 214 6.51 -6.60 14.25
C GLN A 214 5.43 -7.09 13.29
N ALA A 215 5.58 -8.30 12.75
CA ALA A 215 4.60 -8.91 11.85
C ALA A 215 3.23 -9.08 12.53
N GLU A 216 3.22 -9.54 13.78
CA GLU A 216 2.01 -9.71 14.60
C GLU A 216 1.34 -8.36 14.92
N ALA A 217 2.12 -7.30 15.12
CA ALA A 217 1.60 -5.94 15.35
C ALA A 217 1.07 -5.27 14.06
N LEU A 218 1.68 -5.54 12.90
CA LEU A 218 1.29 -4.93 11.62
C LEU A 218 0.02 -5.57 11.03
N LEU A 219 -0.15 -6.89 11.16
CA LEU A 219 -1.23 -7.61 10.50
C LEU A 219 -2.65 -7.13 10.87
N PRO A 220 -2.95 -6.74 12.13
CA PRO A 220 -4.24 -6.13 12.49
C PRO A 220 -4.43 -4.71 11.93
N LEU A 221 -3.34 -3.98 11.67
CA LEU A 221 -3.38 -2.60 11.17
C LEU A 221 -3.58 -2.55 9.66
N HIS A 222 -3.15 -3.58 8.94
CA HIS A 222 -3.30 -3.68 7.50
C HIS A 222 -3.49 -5.13 7.03
N ASN A 223 -4.64 -5.40 6.41
CA ASN A 223 -5.05 -6.74 6.02
C ASN A 223 -4.46 -7.22 4.67
N ASN A 224 -3.71 -6.39 3.96
CA ASN A 224 -3.03 -6.76 2.72
C ASN A 224 -1.54 -7.03 2.99
N VAL A 225 -1.20 -8.31 3.12
CA VAL A 225 0.19 -8.74 3.39
C VAL A 225 1.13 -8.44 2.23
N ASP A 226 0.64 -8.41 0.99
CA ASP A 226 1.48 -8.12 -0.17
C ASP A 226 1.91 -6.64 -0.17
N GLU A 227 1.02 -5.73 0.23
CA GLU A 227 1.34 -4.32 0.48
C GLU A 227 2.37 -4.18 1.62
N LEU A 228 2.17 -4.88 2.75
CA LEU A 228 3.14 -4.85 3.86
C LEU A 228 4.52 -5.36 3.46
N ILE A 229 4.59 -6.39 2.60
CA ILE A 229 5.86 -6.90 2.06
C ILE A 229 6.49 -5.86 1.14
N ALA A 230 5.71 -5.28 0.22
CA ALA A 230 6.20 -4.26 -0.70
C ALA A 230 6.71 -3.01 0.04
N TRP A 231 6.10 -2.66 1.18
CA TRP A 231 6.49 -1.52 2.01
C TRP A 231 7.52 -1.84 3.08
N ALA A 232 8.00 -3.10 3.17
CA ALA A 232 8.91 -3.54 4.24
C ALA A 232 10.15 -2.65 4.39
N PRO A 233 10.85 -2.21 3.33
CA PRO A 233 11.99 -1.32 3.48
C PRO A 233 11.64 -0.01 4.21
N ILE A 234 10.48 0.58 3.88
CA ILE A 234 10.04 1.86 4.44
C ILE A 234 9.58 1.67 5.89
N ILE A 235 8.74 0.65 6.15
CA ILE A 235 8.22 0.36 7.49
C ILE A 235 9.36 0.02 8.45
N LEU A 236 10.28 -0.87 8.05
CA LEU A 236 11.41 -1.26 8.89
C LEU A 236 12.32 -0.08 9.21
N ARG A 237 12.56 0.80 8.23
CA ARG A 237 13.35 2.02 8.47
C ARG A 237 12.66 2.95 9.46
N GLN A 238 11.36 3.21 9.30
CA GLN A 238 10.62 4.06 10.23
C GLN A 238 10.57 3.46 11.64
N ILE A 239 10.43 2.13 11.78
CA ILE A 239 10.55 1.46 13.08
C ILE A 239 11.96 1.64 13.67
N GLY A 240 13.00 1.51 12.84
CA GLY A 240 14.40 1.79 13.23
C GLY A 240 14.62 3.24 13.70
N ASP A 241 13.85 4.18 13.15
CA ASP A 241 13.82 5.60 13.56
C ASP A 241 12.99 5.86 14.83
N GLY A 242 12.47 4.81 15.47
CA GLY A 242 11.67 4.91 16.68
C GLY A 242 10.19 5.21 16.45
N VAL A 243 9.70 5.15 15.20
CA VAL A 243 8.26 5.31 14.92
C VAL A 243 7.51 4.08 15.42
N ALA A 244 6.52 4.30 16.28
CA ALA A 244 5.70 3.24 16.85
C ALA A 244 4.84 2.53 15.79
N ILE A 245 4.70 1.21 15.91
CA ILE A 245 3.83 0.41 15.03
C ILE A 245 2.37 0.65 15.40
N ASN A 246 1.71 1.53 14.65
CA ASN A 246 0.31 1.89 14.83
C ASN A 246 -0.34 2.28 13.49
N ALA A 247 -1.62 2.64 13.51
CA ALA A 247 -2.34 3.03 12.29
C ALA A 247 -1.73 4.27 11.59
N GLN A 248 -1.09 5.17 12.35
CA GLN A 248 -0.43 6.35 11.79
C GLN A 248 0.80 5.97 10.97
N LEU A 249 1.62 5.00 11.41
CA LEU A 249 2.74 4.46 10.63
C LEU A 249 2.26 3.96 9.26
N ILE A 250 1.20 3.12 9.23
CA ILE A 250 0.64 2.59 7.98
C ILE A 250 0.10 3.73 7.09
N SER A 251 -0.60 4.71 7.68
CA SER A 251 -1.08 5.88 6.95
C SER A 251 0.08 6.66 6.34
N ASN A 252 1.16 6.93 7.10
CA ASN A 252 2.31 7.67 6.62
C ASN A 252 3.01 6.96 5.46
N VAL A 253 3.26 5.65 5.59
CA VAL A 253 3.86 4.82 4.55
C VAL A 253 3.01 4.82 3.28
N ARG A 254 1.68 4.67 3.42
CA ARG A 254 0.75 4.77 2.29
C ARG A 254 0.83 6.13 1.61
N ARG A 255 0.87 7.23 2.38
CA ARG A 255 0.95 8.58 1.82
C ARG A 255 2.30 8.80 1.12
N GLN A 256 3.39 8.33 1.70
CA GLN A 256 4.73 8.36 1.10
C GLN A 256 4.76 7.64 -0.26
N VAL A 257 4.33 6.38 -0.31
CA VAL A 257 4.33 5.59 -1.55
C VAL A 257 3.32 6.14 -2.56
N GLY A 258 2.14 6.56 -2.11
CA GLY A 258 1.11 7.11 -2.99
C GLY A 258 1.54 8.41 -3.68
N THR A 259 2.30 9.29 -3.01
CA THR A 259 2.89 10.48 -3.65
C THR A 259 3.87 10.08 -4.75
N ALA A 260 4.69 9.04 -4.52
CA ALA A 260 5.61 8.52 -5.52
C ALA A 260 4.90 7.87 -6.72
N ASP A 261 3.84 7.10 -6.47
CA ASP A 261 3.03 6.52 -7.54
C ASP A 261 2.37 7.62 -8.39
N LYS A 262 1.95 8.73 -7.78
CA LYS A 262 1.35 9.85 -8.50
C LYS A 262 2.35 10.60 -9.37
N ILE A 263 3.56 10.89 -8.88
CA ILE A 263 4.56 11.55 -9.73
C ILE A 263 5.03 10.64 -10.86
N GLU A 264 5.08 9.31 -10.63
CA GLU A 264 5.34 8.32 -11.68
C GLU A 264 4.25 8.33 -12.75
N GLU A 265 2.97 8.39 -12.34
CA GLU A 265 1.85 8.57 -13.27
C GLU A 265 2.00 9.87 -14.08
N LEU A 266 2.32 11.00 -13.43
CA LEU A 266 2.54 12.28 -14.11
C LEU A 266 3.70 12.20 -15.12
N GLN A 267 4.79 11.52 -14.77
CA GLN A 267 5.95 11.31 -15.63
C GLN A 267 5.60 10.41 -16.82
N GLN A 268 4.73 9.41 -16.66
CA GLN A 268 4.34 8.53 -17.76
C GLN A 268 3.37 9.20 -18.75
N ILE A 269 2.61 10.21 -18.33
CA ILE A 269 1.68 10.91 -19.21
C ILE A 269 2.46 11.68 -20.30
N SER A 270 2.14 11.35 -21.56
CA SER A 270 2.87 11.75 -22.79
C SER A 270 4.39 11.57 -22.75
N GLY A 271 4.88 10.54 -22.06
CA GLY A 271 6.31 10.22 -22.07
C GLY A 271 7.20 11.22 -21.34
N GLY A 272 6.65 11.98 -20.38
CA GLY A 272 7.41 12.82 -19.45
C GLY A 272 7.68 14.24 -19.93
N THR A 273 7.37 14.57 -21.18
CA THR A 273 7.69 15.88 -21.78
C THR A 273 6.64 16.98 -21.52
N ASN A 274 5.61 16.66 -20.77
CA ASN A 274 4.41 17.48 -20.62
C ASN A 274 4.52 18.53 -19.52
N LEU A 275 5.11 18.14 -18.40
CA LEU A 275 5.18 18.98 -17.22
C LEU A 275 6.52 19.68 -17.26
N THR A 276 6.47 20.95 -17.65
CA THR A 276 7.68 21.74 -17.93
C THR A 276 8.21 22.41 -16.67
N TRP A 277 9.53 22.53 -16.57
CA TRP A 277 10.17 23.25 -15.49
C TRP A 277 9.92 24.74 -15.64
N GLY A 278 9.49 25.35 -14.54
CA GLY A 278 9.34 26.78 -14.37
C GLY A 278 10.44 27.31 -13.49
N GLN A 279 11.28 28.17 -14.04
CA GLN A 279 12.23 28.89 -13.22
C GLN A 279 11.49 29.81 -12.25
N GLN A 280 11.72 29.63 -10.96
CA GLN A 280 11.24 30.53 -9.90
C GLN A 280 12.14 31.77 -9.76
N ASN A 281 12.80 32.21 -10.83
CA ASN A 281 13.60 33.44 -10.83
C ASN A 281 12.63 34.63 -10.91
N GLY A 282 11.94 34.93 -9.81
CA GLY A 282 10.97 36.00 -9.75
C GLY A 282 9.87 35.74 -8.72
N PRO A 283 8.79 36.55 -8.74
CA PRO A 283 7.65 36.31 -7.89
C PRO A 283 7.10 34.90 -8.12
N LEU A 284 6.56 34.29 -7.06
CA LEU A 284 5.95 32.96 -7.06
C LEU A 284 4.87 32.75 -8.14
N THR A 285 4.45 33.78 -8.88
CA THR A 285 3.52 33.72 -10.01
C THR A 285 4.13 33.24 -11.33
N GLY A 286 5.45 32.96 -11.38
CA GLY A 286 6.14 32.46 -12.57
C GLY A 286 5.59 31.12 -13.08
N THR A 287 5.15 30.24 -12.18
CA THR A 287 4.65 28.90 -12.49
C THR A 287 3.12 28.86 -12.59
N ALA A 288 2.58 27.84 -13.25
CA ALA A 288 1.13 27.64 -13.29
C ALA A 288 0.57 27.31 -11.90
N MET A 289 1.34 26.54 -11.11
CA MET A 289 1.04 26.23 -9.71
C MET A 289 0.95 27.50 -8.88
N GLY A 290 1.96 28.36 -8.93
CA GLY A 290 1.96 29.55 -8.10
C GLY A 290 0.88 30.57 -8.46
N ARG A 291 0.51 30.69 -9.75
CA ARG A 291 -0.68 31.49 -10.12
C ARG A 291 -1.97 30.94 -9.52
N TRP A 292 -2.14 29.62 -9.53
CA TRP A 292 -3.32 28.97 -8.95
C TRP A 292 -3.36 29.01 -7.42
N ILE A 293 -2.21 28.85 -6.79
CA ILE A 293 -2.11 28.91 -5.33
C ILE A 293 -2.33 30.35 -4.84
N LEU A 294 -1.77 31.37 -5.50
CA LEU A 294 -1.89 32.76 -5.02
C LEU A 294 -3.22 33.43 -5.38
N ASP A 295 -3.91 32.91 -6.39
CA ASP A 295 -5.21 33.39 -6.80
C ASP A 295 -6.09 32.19 -7.17
N ASN A 296 -6.99 31.85 -6.26
CA ASN A 296 -7.88 30.69 -6.39
C ASN A 296 -8.92 30.82 -7.51
N THR A 297 -8.98 31.95 -8.20
CA THR A 297 -9.81 32.11 -9.41
C THR A 297 -9.11 31.54 -10.65
N ASN A 298 -7.79 31.33 -10.60
CA ASN A 298 -7.05 30.65 -11.65
C ASN A 298 -7.40 29.15 -11.70
N LEU A 299 -7.23 28.56 -12.88
CA LEU A 299 -7.42 27.13 -13.05
C LEU A 299 -6.31 26.33 -12.35
N GLU A 300 -6.70 25.21 -11.73
CA GLU A 300 -5.74 24.22 -11.25
C GLU A 300 -4.76 23.85 -12.38
N PRO A 301 -3.44 23.74 -12.09
CA PRO A 301 -2.44 23.41 -13.09
C PRO A 301 -2.79 22.14 -13.84
N ASN A 302 -2.66 22.19 -15.17
CA ASN A 302 -2.86 21.02 -16.00
C ASN A 302 -1.73 20.00 -15.75
N PRO A 303 -2.00 18.77 -15.27
CA PRO A 303 -0.97 17.74 -15.07
C PRO A 303 -0.27 17.29 -16.37
N VAL A 304 -0.80 17.67 -17.53
CA VAL A 304 -0.35 17.26 -18.88
C VAL A 304 0.36 18.41 -19.62
N GLY A 305 0.39 19.63 -19.11
CA GLY A 305 0.94 20.76 -19.87
C GLY A 305 1.26 22.00 -19.02
N GLY A 306 1.22 21.84 -17.71
CA GLY A 306 1.52 22.90 -16.77
C GLY A 306 3.01 23.17 -16.67
N ASN A 307 3.32 24.33 -16.11
CA ASN A 307 4.67 24.71 -15.73
C ASN A 307 4.74 24.72 -14.20
N MET A 308 5.72 24.01 -13.64
CA MET A 308 5.98 23.91 -12.20
C MET A 308 7.48 23.91 -11.92
N ASN A 309 7.89 24.27 -10.71
CA ASN A 309 9.27 24.07 -10.25
C ASN A 309 9.44 22.70 -9.53
N CYS A 310 10.66 22.45 -9.04
CA CYS A 310 11.08 21.19 -8.45
C CYS A 310 10.26 20.77 -7.20
N TRP A 311 10.02 21.68 -6.25
CA TRP A 311 9.24 21.36 -5.03
C TRP A 311 7.74 21.39 -5.29
N GLU A 312 7.27 22.22 -6.23
CA GLU A 312 5.86 22.32 -6.62
C GLU A 312 5.32 20.99 -7.14
N VAL A 313 6.06 20.27 -8.01
CA VAL A 313 5.59 18.98 -8.53
C VAL A 313 5.48 17.91 -7.43
N VAL A 314 6.34 17.98 -6.41
CA VAL A 314 6.27 17.07 -5.25
C VAL A 314 5.02 17.35 -4.42
N MET A 315 4.75 18.61 -4.08
CA MET A 315 3.54 18.99 -3.35
C MET A 315 2.28 18.73 -4.17
N PHE A 316 2.29 19.05 -5.46
CA PHE A 316 1.17 18.80 -6.36
C PHE A 316 0.85 17.31 -6.42
N SER A 317 1.86 16.43 -6.47
CA SER A 317 1.65 14.99 -6.43
C SER A 317 0.96 14.54 -5.13
N ALA A 318 1.37 15.07 -3.99
CA ALA A 318 0.71 14.81 -2.71
C ALA A 318 -0.73 15.37 -2.65
N TYR A 319 -0.96 16.56 -3.23
CA TYR A 319 -2.30 17.15 -3.39
C TYR A 319 -3.21 16.31 -4.28
N LYS A 320 -2.72 15.82 -5.43
CA LYS A 320 -3.51 14.96 -6.33
C LYS A 320 -3.88 13.63 -5.70
N MET A 321 -3.18 13.21 -4.65
CA MET A 321 -3.52 12.05 -3.83
C MET A 321 -4.41 12.38 -2.63
N GLY A 322 -4.71 13.66 -2.39
CA GLY A 322 -5.51 14.13 -1.27
C GLY A 322 -4.76 14.14 0.06
N TYR A 323 -3.42 14.11 0.04
CA TYR A 323 -2.59 14.15 1.25
C TYR A 323 -2.23 15.57 1.68
N LEU A 324 -2.23 16.49 0.72
CA LEU A 324 -2.24 17.93 0.98
C LEU A 324 -3.56 18.51 0.51
N THR A 325 -4.04 19.53 1.21
CA THR A 325 -5.12 20.39 0.74
C THR A 325 -4.55 21.56 -0.07
N TRP A 326 -5.41 22.25 -0.81
CA TRP A 326 -5.03 23.53 -1.41
C TRP A 326 -4.56 24.54 -0.36
N GLN A 327 -5.22 24.56 0.81
CA GLN A 327 -4.86 25.47 1.90
C GLN A 327 -3.46 25.18 2.45
N ASP A 328 -3.08 23.91 2.60
CA ASP A 328 -1.73 23.54 3.04
C ASP A 328 -0.64 24.09 2.11
N MET A 329 -0.90 24.05 0.79
CA MET A 329 0.02 24.59 -0.23
C MET A 329 -0.02 26.12 -0.25
N HIS A 330 -1.20 26.74 -0.14
CA HIS A 330 -1.34 28.19 -0.02
C HIS A 330 -0.58 28.74 1.17
N ASP A 331 -0.68 28.10 2.33
CA ASP A 331 0.04 28.53 3.53
C ASP A 331 1.55 28.41 3.37
N ALA A 332 2.05 27.44 2.59
CA ALA A 332 3.47 27.35 2.25
C ALA A 332 3.92 28.56 1.41
N TYR A 333 3.16 28.92 0.37
CA TYR A 333 3.45 30.09 -0.47
C TYR A 333 3.33 31.41 0.29
N ALA A 334 2.31 31.56 1.14
CA ALA A 334 2.08 32.78 1.89
C ALA A 334 3.25 33.09 2.85
N ARG A 335 3.84 32.06 3.47
CA ARG A 335 5.02 32.21 4.32
C ARG A 335 6.28 32.58 3.52
N ASP A 336 6.44 32.00 2.34
CA ASP A 336 7.55 32.34 1.44
C ASP A 336 7.48 33.80 0.95
N ILE A 337 6.28 34.29 0.60
CA ILE A 337 6.07 35.71 0.25
C ILE A 337 6.38 36.63 1.42
N ALA A 338 5.93 36.28 2.64
CA ALA A 338 6.20 37.09 3.82
C ALA A 338 7.71 37.28 4.05
N LEU A 339 8.49 36.20 3.87
CA LEU A 339 9.95 36.26 3.91
C LEU A 339 10.57 37.19 2.87
N GLN A 340 10.15 37.08 1.60
CA GLN A 340 10.68 37.90 0.52
C GLN A 340 10.42 39.40 0.74
N GLY A 341 9.37 39.74 1.50
CA GLY A 341 9.07 41.10 1.96
C GLY A 341 9.98 41.62 3.09
N GLY A 342 10.97 40.84 3.54
CA GLY A 342 11.88 41.21 4.63
C GLY A 342 11.32 40.90 6.04
N ASP A 343 10.22 40.16 6.15
CA ASP A 343 9.77 39.67 7.45
C ASP A 343 10.68 38.52 7.91
N VAL A 344 11.59 38.81 8.82
CA VAL A 344 12.55 37.84 9.38
C VAL A 344 11.90 36.70 10.17
N ASN A 345 10.58 36.76 10.42
CA ASN A 345 9.82 35.69 11.08
C ASN A 345 9.13 34.75 10.08
N GLY A 346 9.16 35.04 8.78
CA GLY A 346 8.63 34.14 7.76
C GLY A 346 9.43 32.84 7.76
N GLU A 347 8.73 31.72 7.66
CA GLU A 347 9.36 30.42 7.45
C GLU A 347 9.25 30.08 5.96
N GLY A 348 10.34 30.24 5.21
CA GLY A 348 10.37 29.99 3.76
C GLY A 348 10.05 28.55 3.41
N ILE A 349 9.98 28.25 2.11
CA ILE A 349 9.67 26.89 1.66
C ILE A 349 10.60 25.83 2.29
N ASN A 350 11.87 26.17 2.53
CA ASN A 350 12.81 25.36 3.28
C ASN A 350 12.34 25.00 4.70
N ASN A 351 11.85 25.98 5.45
CA ASN A 351 11.34 25.76 6.79
C ASN A 351 10.00 25.01 6.76
N TYR A 352 9.14 25.27 5.76
CA TYR A 352 7.92 24.47 5.56
C TYR A 352 8.24 22.98 5.36
N PHE A 353 9.21 22.65 4.49
CA PHE A 353 9.64 21.27 4.30
C PHE A 353 10.22 20.67 5.58
N ARG A 354 11.05 21.40 6.34
CA ARG A 354 11.67 20.89 7.58
C ARG A 354 10.69 20.75 8.76
N ALA A 355 9.78 21.70 8.92
CA ALA A 355 8.88 21.78 10.07
C ALA A 355 7.59 20.98 9.82
N ARG A 356 6.98 21.14 8.65
CA ARG A 356 5.68 20.52 8.33
C ARG A 356 5.85 19.19 7.62
N ILE A 357 6.55 19.16 6.49
CA ILE A 357 6.60 17.93 5.67
C ILE A 357 7.51 16.88 6.30
N ARG A 358 8.68 17.23 6.85
CA ARG A 358 9.52 16.27 7.56
C ARG A 358 8.90 15.90 8.91
N GLY A 359 8.29 16.86 9.62
CA GLY A 359 7.51 16.61 10.83
C GLY A 359 8.28 15.89 11.96
N GLY A 360 9.59 16.13 12.07
CA GLY A 360 10.46 15.45 13.04
C GLY A 360 11.06 14.12 12.58
N ASN A 361 10.74 13.64 11.39
CA ASN A 361 11.37 12.44 10.83
C ASN A 361 12.88 12.61 10.66
N VAL A 362 13.62 11.51 10.82
CA VAL A 362 15.08 11.47 10.74
C VAL A 362 15.53 11.81 9.32
N GLN A 363 16.26 12.92 9.20
CA GLN A 363 16.98 13.29 7.98
C GLN A 363 18.29 12.50 7.89
N ARG A 364 18.60 12.04 6.69
CA ARG A 364 19.81 11.29 6.35
C ARG A 364 20.52 11.97 5.20
N THR A 365 21.82 11.75 5.11
CA THR A 365 22.63 12.25 4.00
C THR A 365 23.11 11.07 3.17
N PHE A 366 22.95 11.16 1.86
CA PHE A 366 23.52 10.23 0.90
C PHE A 366 24.94 10.70 0.53
N ASP A 367 25.93 9.85 0.76
CA ASP A 367 27.31 10.01 0.31
C ASP A 367 27.60 9.01 -0.83
N ARG A 368 27.73 9.52 -2.05
CA ARG A 368 28.05 8.71 -3.23
C ARG A 368 29.40 7.99 -3.17
N ASN A 369 30.31 8.41 -2.29
CA ASN A 369 31.61 7.79 -2.12
C ASN A 369 31.61 6.65 -1.09
N ASP A 370 30.49 6.46 -0.38
CA ASP A 370 30.31 5.38 0.59
C ASP A 370 29.24 4.39 0.09
N VAL A 371 29.68 3.16 -0.24
CA VAL A 371 28.78 2.07 -0.67
C VAL A 371 27.76 1.66 0.41
N HIS A 372 28.07 1.97 1.67
CA HIS A 372 27.19 1.73 2.82
C HIS A 372 26.36 2.96 3.21
N SER A 373 26.50 4.06 2.48
CA SER A 373 25.67 5.25 2.70
C SER A 373 24.19 4.86 2.68
N PRO A 374 23.38 5.40 3.61
CA PRO A 374 21.95 5.17 3.55
C PRO A 374 21.41 5.74 2.23
N LYS A 375 20.43 5.06 1.64
CA LYS A 375 19.82 5.43 0.36
C LYS A 375 18.35 5.81 0.54
N PRO A 376 17.85 6.76 -0.27
CA PRO A 376 16.44 7.12 -0.23
C PRO A 376 15.58 5.96 -0.72
N LEU A 377 14.45 5.74 -0.05
CA LEU A 377 13.44 4.74 -0.40
C LEU A 377 12.31 5.41 -1.19
N LYS A 378 11.43 4.60 -1.79
CA LYS A 378 10.31 5.10 -2.60
C LYS A 378 9.50 6.16 -1.85
N GLY A 379 9.33 7.33 -2.46
CA GLY A 379 8.58 8.45 -1.91
C GLY A 379 9.31 9.30 -0.86
N ASP A 380 10.58 9.01 -0.56
CA ASP A 380 11.40 9.97 0.18
C ASP A 380 11.57 11.25 -0.61
N ILE A 381 11.53 12.37 0.11
CA ILE A 381 11.94 13.65 -0.44
C ILE A 381 13.46 13.72 -0.40
N VAL A 382 14.05 14.06 -1.53
CA VAL A 382 15.50 14.22 -1.70
C VAL A 382 15.78 15.71 -1.94
N LEU A 383 16.62 16.29 -1.10
CA LEU A 383 17.05 17.68 -1.16
C LEU A 383 18.51 17.74 -1.58
N PHE A 384 18.82 18.59 -2.55
CA PHE A 384 20.19 18.90 -2.95
C PHE A 384 20.55 20.22 -2.30
N LYS A 385 21.33 20.16 -1.21
CA LYS A 385 21.62 21.22 -0.24
C LYS A 385 20.39 21.69 0.55
N ASP A 386 19.33 22.13 -0.13
CA ASP A 386 18.04 22.45 0.48
C ASP A 386 16.89 22.42 -0.54
N ALA A 387 15.66 22.69 -0.09
CA ALA A 387 14.46 22.58 -0.91
C ALA A 387 14.29 23.72 -1.93
N GLU A 388 14.85 24.90 -1.64
CA GLU A 388 14.84 26.06 -2.55
C GLU A 388 15.78 25.84 -3.73
N GLU A 389 16.93 25.22 -3.48
CA GLU A 389 17.92 24.88 -4.51
C GLU A 389 17.39 23.79 -5.44
N HIS A 390 17.16 22.58 -4.91
CA HIS A 390 16.52 21.53 -5.70
C HIS A 390 15.89 20.43 -4.82
N THR A 391 14.62 20.14 -5.11
CA THR A 391 13.85 19.05 -4.49
C THR A 391 13.49 18.00 -5.53
N ALA A 392 13.67 16.72 -5.18
CA ALA A 392 13.28 15.58 -5.98
C ALA A 392 12.53 14.55 -5.10
N LEU A 393 11.93 13.54 -5.75
CA LEU A 393 11.26 12.44 -5.05
C LEU A 393 11.86 11.10 -5.46
N ALA A 394 12.29 10.29 -4.49
CA ALA A 394 12.93 9.01 -4.78
C ALA A 394 11.95 7.98 -5.35
N THR A 395 12.41 7.23 -6.36
CA THR A 395 11.64 6.12 -6.96
C THR A 395 11.69 4.86 -6.09
N GLY A 396 12.70 4.76 -5.22
CA GLY A 396 13.04 3.56 -4.46
C GLY A 396 13.81 2.51 -5.26
N THR A 397 14.28 2.85 -6.45
CA THR A 397 15.16 2.03 -7.29
C THR A 397 16.53 2.66 -7.44
N GLU A 398 17.47 1.91 -7.97
CA GLU A 398 18.85 2.36 -8.21
C GLU A 398 19.27 2.03 -9.64
N VAL A 399 20.15 2.86 -10.19
CA VAL A 399 20.85 2.60 -11.45
C VAL A 399 22.34 2.80 -11.22
N ALA A 400 23.12 1.75 -11.47
CA ALA A 400 24.58 1.74 -11.25
C ALA A 400 25.00 2.19 -9.83
N ASN A 401 24.31 1.67 -8.79
CA ASN A 401 24.47 2.01 -7.37
C ASN A 401 24.07 3.45 -6.97
N SER A 402 23.58 4.24 -7.92
CA SER A 402 23.08 5.59 -7.65
C SER A 402 21.57 5.54 -7.43
N PRO A 403 21.03 6.16 -6.36
CA PRO A 403 19.59 6.26 -6.17
C PRO A 403 18.92 6.97 -7.34
N GLU A 404 17.77 6.44 -7.78
CA GLU A 404 16.97 7.05 -8.84
C GLU A 404 15.86 7.92 -8.25
N VAL A 405 15.61 9.06 -8.88
CA VAL A 405 14.67 10.09 -8.45
C VAL A 405 13.82 10.60 -9.61
N PHE A 406 12.62 11.06 -9.29
CA PHE A 406 11.83 11.94 -10.12
C PHE A 406 12.26 13.39 -9.84
N SER A 407 12.70 14.09 -10.87
CA SER A 407 13.19 15.46 -10.77
C SER A 407 12.57 16.31 -11.87
N LEU A 408 12.04 17.48 -11.49
CA LEU A 408 11.64 18.53 -12.41
C LEU A 408 12.64 19.67 -12.27
N TRP A 409 13.62 19.70 -13.16
CA TRP A 409 14.72 20.65 -13.18
C TRP A 409 15.19 20.88 -14.61
N ASP A 410 15.87 22.00 -14.89
CA ASP A 410 16.40 22.35 -16.21
C ASP A 410 17.64 21.51 -16.62
N ARG A 411 18.13 20.66 -15.72
CA ARG A 411 19.35 19.85 -15.88
C ARG A 411 19.13 18.42 -15.36
N PRO A 412 19.90 17.41 -15.83
CA PRO A 412 20.91 17.48 -16.89
C PRO A 412 20.36 17.62 -18.30
N ASN A 413 19.15 17.12 -18.56
CA ASN A 413 18.81 16.80 -19.93
C ASN A 413 17.67 17.62 -20.54
N TYR A 414 16.74 18.21 -19.77
CA TYR A 414 15.58 18.91 -20.34
C TYR A 414 14.86 19.78 -19.32
N ASP A 415 13.94 20.66 -19.75
CA ASP A 415 13.03 21.42 -18.88
C ASP A 415 11.75 20.62 -18.57
N TYR A 416 11.82 19.32 -18.26
CA TYR A 416 10.63 18.51 -17.97
C TYR A 416 10.82 17.50 -16.84
N LEU A 417 9.73 16.89 -16.38
CA LEU A 417 9.75 15.89 -15.30
C LEU A 417 10.47 14.62 -15.77
N GLN A 418 11.65 14.38 -15.20
CA GLN A 418 12.57 13.32 -15.58
C GLN A 418 12.70 12.27 -14.49
N ARG A 419 13.06 11.06 -14.91
CA ARG A 419 13.52 9.98 -14.05
C ARG A 419 15.02 9.81 -14.30
N LEU A 420 15.85 10.08 -13.30
CA LEU A 420 17.31 9.99 -13.41
C LEU A 420 17.97 9.72 -12.05
N THR A 421 19.28 9.52 -12.03
CA THR A 421 20.03 9.23 -10.81
C THR A 421 20.48 10.49 -10.07
N VAL A 422 20.67 10.37 -8.76
CA VAL A 422 21.29 11.42 -7.92
C VAL A 422 22.66 11.82 -8.49
N ASP A 423 23.50 10.86 -8.88
CA ASP A 423 24.81 11.19 -9.46
C ASP A 423 24.71 11.96 -10.79
N ALA A 424 23.64 11.75 -11.56
CA ALA A 424 23.45 12.48 -12.80
C ALA A 424 23.02 13.93 -12.53
N LEU A 425 22.23 14.19 -11.48
CA LEU A 425 21.91 15.55 -11.02
C LEU A 425 23.17 16.25 -10.49
N LEU A 426 23.98 15.58 -9.66
CA LEU A 426 25.24 16.12 -9.15
C LEU A 426 26.23 16.44 -10.29
N ALA A 427 26.37 15.54 -11.27
CA ALA A 427 27.19 15.78 -12.45
C ALA A 427 26.68 16.96 -13.30
N ALA A 428 25.38 17.28 -13.22
CA ALA A 428 24.76 18.42 -13.87
C ALA A 428 24.87 19.74 -13.07
N GLY A 429 25.51 19.69 -11.90
CA GLY A 429 25.73 20.84 -11.02
C GLY A 429 24.68 21.04 -9.94
N ALA A 430 23.94 20.00 -9.55
CA ALA A 430 23.16 20.05 -8.30
C ALA A 430 24.13 20.11 -7.11
N ASP A 431 23.75 20.87 -6.07
CA ASP A 431 24.59 21.08 -4.89
C ASP A 431 24.56 19.87 -3.94
N GLU A 432 25.68 19.65 -3.23
CA GLU A 432 25.79 18.78 -2.07
C GLU A 432 25.61 19.60 -0.77
N PRO A 433 25.18 19.02 0.37
CA PRO A 433 24.90 17.59 0.59
C PRO A 433 23.59 17.12 -0.05
N VAL A 434 23.48 15.82 -0.35
CA VAL A 434 22.21 15.20 -0.78
C VAL A 434 21.52 14.62 0.44
N ASP A 435 20.56 15.37 0.98
CA ASP A 435 19.78 14.95 2.14
C ASP A 435 18.45 14.33 1.72
N PHE A 436 17.92 13.43 2.54
CA PHE A 436 16.61 12.85 2.30
C PHE A 436 15.90 12.45 3.58
N PHE A 437 14.57 12.37 3.51
CA PHE A 437 13.72 11.96 4.61
C PHE A 437 12.37 11.40 4.13
N SER A 438 11.76 10.57 4.98
CA SER A 438 10.37 10.13 4.78
C SER A 438 9.43 11.31 5.04
N PRO A 439 8.51 11.68 4.13
CA PRO A 439 7.57 12.76 4.39
C PRO A 439 6.46 12.33 5.36
N ASN A 440 6.10 13.24 6.26
CA ASN A 440 4.89 13.22 7.07
C ASN A 440 3.87 14.19 6.45
N TRP A 441 3.05 13.69 5.52
CA TRP A 441 1.94 14.45 4.94
C TRP A 441 0.73 14.60 5.90
N GLY A 442 0.96 14.42 7.20
CA GLY A 442 0.01 14.17 8.29
C GLY A 442 -0.67 15.38 8.89
#